data_AF-A0AA40EGY6-F1
#
_entry.id   AF-A0AA40EGY6-F1
#
_cell.length_a   1.000
_cell.length_b   1.000
_cell.length_c   1.000
_cell.angle_alpha   90.00
_cell.angle_beta   90.00
_cell.angle_gamma   90.00
#
_symmetry.space_group_name_H-M   'P 1'
#
loop_
_entity.id
_entity.type
_entity.pdbx_description
1 polymer ?
#
loop_
_entity_poly.entity_id
_entity_poly.type
_entity_poly.pdbx_seq_one_letter_code
_entity_poly.pdbx_strand_id
1 'polypeptide(L)'
;MQNPAPFSAASVAVTCSGLAEKARETAAAVDTVVADGSARDPALQKELAFLSTRLQQFRQHVDQLGQCVAEASVVSAKLQAVLVQTLPDCDKTISIVSEEVKQAGVTSLVHAIVIGTVSEFEAVLAAYSRVFFFATQLATLDVSEEQDSKLDHVDAQRLLETAGSAAQRVSSSRSVLLVPN
;
A
#
# COMPACT_ATOMS: atom_id res chain seq x y z
N MET A 1 0.69 -20.74 -17.29
CA MET A 1 0.19 -20.57 -15.91
C MET A 1 1.40 -20.58 -15.00
N GLN A 2 1.83 -19.42 -14.51
CA GLN A 2 2.92 -19.34 -13.53
C GLN A 2 2.36 -19.79 -12.17
N ASN A 3 2.93 -20.83 -11.57
CA ASN A 3 2.65 -21.17 -10.18
C ASN A 3 2.96 -19.96 -9.30
N PRO A 4 2.08 -19.55 -8.37
CA PRO A 4 2.43 -18.55 -7.38
C PRO A 4 3.67 -19.04 -6.62
N ALA A 5 4.64 -18.14 -6.40
CA ALA A 5 5.84 -18.49 -5.66
C ALA A 5 5.45 -19.05 -4.28
N PRO A 6 6.10 -20.13 -3.80
CA PRO A 6 5.81 -20.68 -2.49
C PRO A 6 6.09 -19.63 -1.41
N PHE A 7 5.30 -19.64 -0.35
CA PHE A 7 5.48 -18.74 0.78
C PHE A 7 6.87 -18.93 1.41
N SER A 8 7.47 -17.82 1.82
CA SER A 8 8.68 -17.79 2.63
C SER A 8 8.66 -16.52 3.49
N ALA A 9 8.87 -16.68 4.80
CA ALA A 9 8.92 -15.56 5.73
C ALA A 9 10.03 -14.55 5.36
N ALA A 10 11.17 -15.06 4.88
CA ALA A 10 12.26 -14.22 4.38
C ALA A 10 11.84 -13.42 3.13
N SER A 11 11.12 -14.05 2.20
CA SER A 11 10.60 -13.36 1.02
C SER A 11 9.59 -12.27 1.40
N VAL A 12 8.70 -12.55 2.36
CA VAL A 12 7.76 -11.57 2.90
C VAL A 12 8.49 -10.40 3.53
N ALA A 13 9.49 -10.65 4.38
CA ALA A 13 10.29 -9.60 5.03
C ALA A 13 11.02 -8.71 4.00
N VAL A 14 11.58 -9.30 2.95
CA VAL A 14 12.22 -8.58 1.85
C VAL A 14 11.21 -7.72 1.09
N THR A 15 10.05 -8.28 0.72
CA THR A 15 8.99 -7.51 0.04
C THR A 15 8.47 -6.37 0.92
N CYS A 16 8.29 -6.61 2.21
CA CYS A 16 7.87 -5.59 3.17
C CYS A 16 8.90 -4.45 3.27
N SER A 17 10.19 -4.78 3.35
CA SER A 17 11.28 -3.80 3.38
C SER A 17 11.31 -2.96 2.09
N GLY A 18 11.11 -3.59 0.93
CA GLY A 18 11.03 -2.89 -0.36
C GLY A 18 9.83 -1.94 -0.45
N LEU A 19 8.67 -2.37 0.04
CA LEU A 19 7.46 -1.54 0.14
C LEU A 19 7.65 -0.35 1.09
N ALA A 20 8.25 -0.59 2.26
CA ALA A 20 8.56 0.44 3.24
C ALA A 20 9.49 1.51 2.67
N GLU A 21 10.55 1.09 1.96
CA GLU A 21 11.48 2.01 1.32
C GLU A 21 10.82 2.81 0.20
N LYS A 22 10.02 2.15 -0.64
CA LYS A 22 9.26 2.81 -1.70
C LYS A 22 8.27 3.85 -1.14
N ALA A 23 7.60 3.53 -0.04
CA ALA A 23 6.70 4.47 0.65
C ALA A 23 7.48 5.65 1.23
N ARG A 24 8.66 5.41 1.81
CA ARG A 24 9.56 6.45 2.35
C ARG A 24 10.02 7.41 1.25
N GLU A 25 10.51 6.89 0.13
CA GLU A 25 10.94 7.69 -1.02
C GLU A 25 9.79 8.52 -1.58
N THR A 26 8.60 7.91 -1.71
CA THR A 26 7.42 8.58 -2.25
C THR A 26 6.97 9.71 -1.32
N ALA A 27 6.98 9.50 0.01
CA ALA A 27 6.65 10.54 0.97
C ALA A 27 7.63 11.73 0.88
N ALA A 28 8.94 11.45 0.79
CA ALA A 28 9.95 12.50 0.62
C ALA A 28 9.77 13.30 -0.68
N ALA A 29 9.36 12.65 -1.76
CA ALA A 29 9.01 13.33 -3.01
C ALA A 29 7.78 14.23 -2.84
N VAL A 30 6.73 13.75 -2.15
CA VAL A 30 5.55 14.57 -1.82
C VAL A 30 5.93 15.78 -0.97
N ASP A 31 6.74 15.59 0.07
CA ASP A 31 7.19 16.66 0.97
C ASP A 31 7.98 17.74 0.21
N THR A 32 8.80 17.33 -0.77
CA THR A 32 9.53 18.25 -1.66
C THR A 32 8.56 19.09 -2.49
N VAL A 33 7.54 18.46 -3.10
CA VAL A 33 6.52 19.16 -3.89
C VAL A 33 5.73 20.17 -3.05
N VAL A 34 5.43 19.82 -1.79
CA VAL A 34 4.75 20.72 -0.85
C VAL A 34 5.66 21.89 -0.45
N ALA A 35 6.93 21.63 -0.14
CA ALA A 35 7.90 22.63 0.30
C ALA A 35 8.26 23.65 -0.80
N ASP A 36 8.38 23.18 -2.05
CA ASP A 36 8.74 24.03 -3.20
C ASP A 36 7.60 24.98 -3.62
N GLY A 37 6.42 24.86 -3.02
CA GLY A 37 5.25 25.70 -3.33
C GLY A 37 4.69 25.45 -4.74
N SER A 38 5.07 24.33 -5.36
CA SER A 38 4.63 23.91 -6.69
C SER A 38 3.10 23.69 -6.72
N ALA A 39 2.50 23.27 -5.61
CA ALA A 39 1.07 23.32 -5.38
C ALA A 39 0.68 24.71 -4.85
N ARG A 40 0.22 25.61 -5.72
CA ARG A 40 -0.27 26.94 -5.30
C ARG A 40 -1.66 26.90 -4.65
N ASP A 41 -2.38 25.79 -4.80
CA ASP A 41 -3.68 25.57 -4.19
C ASP A 41 -3.54 25.05 -2.75
N PRO A 42 -4.02 25.79 -1.73
CA PRO A 42 -3.99 25.36 -0.33
C PRO A 42 -4.73 24.03 -0.06
N ALA A 43 -5.77 23.72 -0.82
CA ALA A 43 -6.50 22.45 -0.69
C ALA A 43 -5.62 21.29 -1.12
N LEU A 44 -4.96 21.42 -2.28
CA LEU A 44 -4.04 20.41 -2.79
C LEU A 44 -2.82 20.24 -1.87
N GLN A 45 -2.26 21.32 -1.32
CA GLN A 45 -1.16 21.22 -0.34
C GLN A 45 -1.55 20.39 0.89
N LYS A 46 -2.77 20.58 1.40
CA LYS A 46 -3.28 19.82 2.55
C LYS A 46 -3.43 18.34 2.23
N GLU A 47 -4.01 18.01 1.08
CA GLU A 47 -4.15 16.61 0.62
C GLU A 47 -2.78 15.97 0.41
N LEU A 48 -1.82 16.67 -0.19
CA LEU A 48 -0.45 16.16 -0.34
C LEU A 48 0.25 15.92 1.02
N ALA A 49 0.12 16.85 1.98
CA ALA A 49 0.65 16.64 3.33
C ALA A 49 0.01 15.42 4.02
N PHE A 50 -1.30 15.21 3.80
CA PHE A 50 -2.00 14.05 4.34
C PHE A 50 -1.57 12.74 3.65
N LEU A 51 -1.39 12.74 2.33
CA LEU A 51 -0.80 11.64 1.57
C LEU A 51 0.60 11.26 2.10
N SER A 52 1.48 12.23 2.34
CA SER A 52 2.80 12.00 2.94
C SER A 52 2.68 11.31 4.31
N THR A 53 1.77 11.79 5.15
CA THR A 53 1.48 11.17 6.45
C THR A 53 0.99 9.72 6.29
N ARG A 54 0.11 9.46 5.31
CA ARG A 54 -0.39 8.11 5.02
C ARG A 54 0.69 7.17 4.51
N LEU A 55 1.62 7.65 3.71
CA LEU A 55 2.78 6.88 3.25
C LEU A 55 3.67 6.47 4.42
N GLN A 56 3.90 7.35 5.39
CA GLN A 56 4.66 7.01 6.60
C GLN A 56 3.92 6.01 7.50
N GLN A 57 2.60 6.13 7.66
CA GLN A 57 1.79 5.14 8.39
C GLN A 57 1.83 3.77 7.71
N PHE A 58 1.66 3.75 6.39
CA PHE A 58 1.73 2.53 5.60
C PHE A 58 3.10 1.85 5.74
N ARG A 59 4.19 2.64 5.66
CA ARG A 59 5.55 2.17 5.90
C ARG A 59 5.67 1.47 7.26
N GLN A 60 5.18 2.09 8.33
CA GLN A 60 5.26 1.50 9.67
C GLN A 60 4.52 0.16 9.74
N HIS A 61 3.31 0.06 9.16
CA HIS A 61 2.55 -1.18 9.17
C HIS A 61 3.21 -2.29 8.36
N VAL A 62 3.82 -1.96 7.21
CA VAL A 62 4.48 -2.99 6.38
C VAL A 62 5.81 -3.43 6.98
N ASP A 63 6.59 -2.52 7.59
CA ASP A 63 7.80 -2.87 8.36
C ASP A 63 7.44 -3.82 9.52
N GLN A 64 6.41 -3.48 10.31
CA GLN A 64 5.92 -4.32 11.41
C GLN A 64 5.46 -5.70 10.94
N LEU A 65 4.73 -5.76 9.83
CA LEU A 65 4.31 -7.03 9.24
C LEU A 65 5.52 -7.90 8.88
N GLY A 66 6.51 -7.31 8.22
CA GLY A 66 7.74 -8.00 7.83
C GLY A 66 8.48 -8.60 9.03
N GLN A 67 8.58 -7.85 10.13
CA GLN A 67 9.19 -8.31 11.36
C GLN A 67 8.36 -9.42 12.02
N CYS A 68 7.05 -9.21 12.23
CA CYS A 68 6.21 -10.20 12.89
C CYS A 68 6.12 -11.52 12.13
N VAL A 69 6.07 -11.49 10.79
CA VAL A 69 6.08 -12.72 9.99
C VAL A 69 7.44 -13.45 10.06
N ALA A 70 8.55 -12.71 10.18
CA ALA A 70 9.87 -13.31 10.35
C ALA A 70 10.06 -13.97 11.72
N GLU A 71 9.41 -13.43 12.76
CA GLU A 71 9.50 -13.90 14.14
C GLU A 71 8.38 -14.88 14.52
N ALA A 72 7.33 -15.01 13.70
CA ALA A 72 6.17 -15.84 13.99
C ALA A 72 6.54 -17.33 14.16
N SER A 73 6.04 -17.93 15.24
CA SER A 73 6.18 -19.38 15.50
C SER A 73 5.40 -20.22 14.49
N VAL A 74 4.26 -19.70 14.01
CA VAL A 74 3.40 -20.30 13.00
C VAL A 74 2.76 -19.25 12.11
N VAL A 75 2.66 -19.55 10.81
CA VAL A 75 1.88 -18.78 9.84
C VAL A 75 0.98 -19.76 9.11
N SER A 76 -0.33 -19.65 9.30
CA SER A 76 -1.32 -20.56 8.73
C SER A 76 -1.27 -20.54 7.20
N ALA A 77 -1.64 -21.65 6.55
CA ALA A 77 -1.65 -21.72 5.10
C ALA A 77 -2.56 -20.65 4.45
N LYS A 78 -3.65 -20.26 5.12
CA LYS A 78 -4.53 -19.19 4.64
C LYS A 78 -3.87 -17.82 4.78
N LEU A 79 -3.21 -17.54 5.90
CA LEU A 79 -2.46 -16.28 6.06
C LEU A 79 -1.30 -16.20 5.04
N GLN A 80 -0.60 -17.31 4.81
CA GLN A 80 0.42 -17.40 3.76
C GLN A 80 -0.16 -17.05 2.37
N ALA A 81 -1.30 -17.63 2.01
CA ALA A 81 -1.97 -17.35 0.73
C ALA A 81 -2.38 -15.88 0.61
N VAL A 82 -2.94 -15.29 1.67
CA VAL A 82 -3.29 -13.87 1.72
C VAL A 82 -2.05 -13.00 1.50
N LEU A 83 -0.93 -13.29 2.16
CA LEU A 83 0.31 -12.52 2.02
C LEU A 83 0.92 -12.65 0.62
N VAL A 84 0.96 -13.87 0.08
CA VAL A 84 1.47 -14.16 -1.28
C VAL A 84 0.65 -13.44 -2.36
N GLN A 85 -0.65 -13.24 -2.14
CA GLN A 85 -1.51 -12.50 -3.06
C GLN A 85 -1.42 -10.98 -2.85
N THR A 86 -1.55 -10.54 -1.61
CA THR A 86 -1.75 -9.11 -1.28
C THR A 86 -0.47 -8.29 -1.45
N LEU A 87 0.69 -8.83 -1.06
CA LEU A 87 1.95 -8.08 -1.11
C LEU A 87 2.36 -7.70 -2.54
N PRO A 88 2.34 -8.61 -3.53
CA PRO A 88 2.64 -8.24 -4.91
C PRO A 88 1.65 -7.24 -5.51
N ASP A 89 0.36 -7.36 -5.20
CA ASP A 89 -0.65 -6.44 -5.71
C ASP A 89 -0.55 -5.05 -5.07
N CYS A 90 -0.18 -5.00 -3.80
CA CYS A 90 0.20 -3.76 -3.12
C CYS A 90 1.42 -3.14 -3.79
N ASP A 91 2.48 -3.91 -4.03
CA ASP A 91 3.73 -3.40 -4.64
C ASP A 91 3.50 -2.79 -6.02
N LYS A 92 2.71 -3.45 -6.87
CA LYS A 92 2.30 -2.88 -8.17
C LYS A 92 1.58 -1.55 -7.99
N THR A 93 0.63 -1.49 -7.06
CA THR A 93 -0.18 -0.29 -6.83
C THR A 93 0.64 0.86 -6.27
N ILE A 94 1.50 0.62 -5.29
CA ILE A 94 2.40 1.65 -4.73
C ILE A 94 3.41 2.12 -5.77
N SER A 95 3.84 1.26 -6.69
CA SER A 95 4.68 1.67 -7.81
C SER A 95 3.98 2.69 -8.70
N ILE A 96 2.68 2.51 -8.99
CA ILE A 96 1.88 3.49 -9.72
C ILE A 96 1.84 4.82 -8.96
N VAL A 97 1.51 4.79 -7.67
CA VAL A 97 1.48 6.01 -6.83
C VAL A 97 2.83 6.73 -6.85
N SER A 98 3.93 5.99 -6.69
CA SER A 98 5.30 6.53 -6.68
C SER A 98 5.66 7.18 -8.01
N GLU A 99 5.33 6.53 -9.13
CA GLU A 99 5.56 7.06 -10.48
C GLU A 99 4.79 8.35 -10.72
N GLU A 100 3.50 8.38 -10.37
CA GLU A 100 2.63 9.56 -10.53
C GLU A 100 3.12 10.75 -9.69
N VAL A 101 3.50 10.51 -8.43
CA VAL A 101 4.10 11.55 -7.56
C VAL A 101 5.41 12.08 -8.14
N LYS A 102 6.30 11.19 -8.60
CA LYS A 102 7.59 11.57 -9.19
C LYS A 102 7.38 12.39 -10.47
N GLN A 103 6.44 12.00 -11.33
CA GLN A 103 6.12 12.75 -12.57
C GLN A 103 5.56 14.15 -12.26
N ALA A 104 4.70 14.27 -11.25
CA ALA A 104 4.16 15.56 -10.82
C ALA A 104 5.20 16.48 -10.17
N GLY A 105 6.28 15.94 -9.58
CA GLY A 105 7.41 16.74 -9.09
C GLY A 105 8.34 17.23 -10.22
N VAL A 106 8.48 16.46 -11.30
CA VAL A 106 9.36 16.80 -12.44
C VAL A 106 8.68 17.77 -13.41
N THR A 107 7.38 17.63 -13.60
CA THR A 107 6.61 18.50 -14.49
C THR A 107 5.86 19.52 -13.64
N SER A 108 5.86 20.80 -14.01
CA SER A 108 5.05 21.84 -13.34
C SER A 108 3.52 21.61 -13.50
N LEU A 109 3.11 20.41 -13.93
CA LEU A 109 1.76 19.87 -14.05
C LEU A 109 1.18 19.45 -12.70
N VAL A 110 1.44 20.24 -11.65
CA VAL A 110 0.70 20.13 -10.39
C VAL A 110 -0.81 20.36 -10.59
N HIS A 111 -1.19 20.95 -11.74
CA HIS A 111 -2.58 21.08 -12.19
C HIS A 111 -3.25 19.77 -12.64
N ALA A 112 -2.49 18.70 -12.95
CA ALA A 112 -3.02 17.44 -13.46
C ALA A 112 -3.31 16.38 -12.39
N ILE A 113 -2.74 16.54 -11.17
CA ILE A 113 -3.22 15.79 -10.02
C ILE A 113 -4.58 16.38 -9.64
N VAL A 114 -5.64 15.87 -10.27
CA VAL A 114 -7.00 16.08 -9.79
C VAL A 114 -7.01 15.62 -8.33
N ILE A 115 -7.52 16.45 -7.41
CA ILE A 115 -7.63 16.11 -5.98
C ILE A 115 -8.19 14.70 -5.77
N GLY A 116 -9.13 14.27 -6.62
CA GLY A 116 -9.67 12.91 -6.64
C GLY A 116 -8.61 11.81 -6.75
N THR A 117 -7.54 12.01 -7.52
CA THR A 117 -6.43 11.06 -7.65
C THR A 117 -5.62 10.94 -6.35
N VAL A 118 -5.38 12.06 -5.63
CA VAL A 118 -4.71 12.02 -4.31
C VAL A 118 -5.56 11.25 -3.31
N SER A 119 -6.87 11.53 -3.26
CA SER A 119 -7.78 10.82 -2.37
C SER A 119 -7.85 9.32 -2.66
N GLU A 120 -7.73 8.91 -3.93
CA GLU A 120 -7.63 7.49 -4.30
C GLU A 120 -6.32 6.84 -3.82
N PHE A 121 -5.19 7.56 -3.91
CA PHE A 121 -3.90 7.09 -3.39
C PHE A 121 -3.95 6.91 -1.87
N GLU A 122 -4.55 7.86 -1.16
CA GLU A 122 -4.76 7.75 0.28
C GLU A 122 -5.68 6.58 0.64
N ALA A 123 -6.77 6.40 -0.10
CA ALA A 123 -7.71 5.32 0.14
C ALA A 123 -7.05 3.94 -0.01
N VAL A 124 -6.18 3.77 -1.01
CA VAL A 124 -5.46 2.49 -1.18
C VAL A 124 -4.39 2.26 -0.12
N LEU A 125 -3.65 3.30 0.27
CA LEU A 125 -2.67 3.23 1.37
C LEU A 125 -3.36 2.87 2.70
N ALA A 126 -4.51 3.48 2.98
CA ALA A 126 -5.29 3.21 4.17
C ALA A 126 -5.87 1.78 4.16
N ALA A 127 -6.35 1.31 3.00
CA ALA A 127 -6.88 -0.05 2.87
C ALA A 127 -5.79 -1.11 3.09
N TYR A 128 -4.64 -1.00 2.42
CA TYR A 128 -3.54 -1.94 2.64
C TYR A 128 -2.93 -1.83 4.03
N SER A 129 -2.85 -0.62 4.61
CA SER A 129 -2.44 -0.43 6.01
C SER A 129 -3.29 -1.26 6.96
N ARG A 130 -4.62 -1.28 6.77
CA ARG A 130 -5.53 -2.10 7.56
C ARG A 130 -5.28 -3.60 7.35
N VAL A 131 -5.01 -4.03 6.11
CA VAL A 131 -4.65 -5.43 5.81
C VAL A 131 -3.39 -5.84 6.55
N PHE A 132 -2.34 -5.02 6.49
CA PHE A 132 -1.06 -5.35 7.09
C PHE A 132 -1.11 -5.28 8.61
N PHE A 133 -1.83 -4.33 9.18
CA PHE A 133 -2.09 -4.29 10.62
C PHE A 133 -2.86 -5.54 11.09
N PHE A 134 -3.88 -5.97 10.34
CA PHE A 134 -4.62 -7.19 10.65
C PHE A 134 -3.74 -8.44 10.51
N ALA A 135 -3.00 -8.57 9.42
CA ALA A 135 -2.07 -9.69 9.20
C ALA A 135 -0.97 -9.73 10.27
N THR A 136 -0.48 -8.58 10.74
CA THR A 136 0.47 -8.46 11.86
C THR A 136 -0.14 -9.05 13.12
N GLN A 137 -1.38 -8.68 13.47
CA GLN A 137 -2.07 -9.26 14.63
C GLN A 137 -2.23 -10.78 14.51
N LEU A 138 -2.53 -11.29 13.31
CA LEU A 138 -2.61 -12.74 13.10
C LEU A 138 -1.25 -13.43 13.26
N ALA A 139 -0.18 -12.83 12.74
CA ALA A 139 1.18 -13.36 12.87
C ALA A 139 1.66 -13.42 14.33
N THR A 140 1.09 -12.61 15.23
CA THR A 140 1.37 -12.69 16.67
C THR A 140 0.62 -13.81 17.40
N LEU A 141 -0.31 -14.51 16.73
CA LEU A 141 -0.99 -15.66 17.30
C LEU A 141 -0.17 -16.93 17.07
N ASP A 142 0.05 -17.71 18.12
CA ASP A 142 0.80 -18.96 18.07
C ASP A 142 -0.04 -20.18 17.62
N VAL A 143 -1.30 -19.96 17.19
CA VAL A 143 -2.25 -21.01 16.84
C VAL A 143 -2.80 -20.79 15.42
N SER A 144 -2.46 -21.71 14.51
CA SER A 144 -2.90 -21.64 13.10
C SER A 144 -4.42 -21.62 12.93
N GLU A 145 -5.16 -22.38 13.74
CA GLU A 145 -6.62 -22.46 13.67
C GLU A 145 -7.29 -21.13 14.06
N GLU A 146 -6.69 -20.38 15.01
CA GLU A 146 -7.18 -19.06 15.39
C GLU A 146 -6.91 -18.03 14.28
N GLN A 147 -5.75 -18.12 13.61
CA GLN A 147 -5.45 -17.29 12.44
C GLN A 147 -6.47 -17.54 11.32
N ASP A 148 -6.77 -18.81 11.03
CA ASP A 148 -7.73 -19.20 10.00
C ASP A 148 -9.16 -18.78 10.34
N SER A 149 -9.59 -18.97 11.60
CA SER A 149 -10.91 -18.56 12.08
C SER A 149 -11.12 -17.04 11.96
N LYS A 150 -10.10 -16.24 12.30
CA LYS A 150 -10.17 -14.78 12.14
C LYS A 150 -10.19 -14.36 10.67
N LEU A 151 -9.49 -15.07 9.80
CA LEU A 151 -9.52 -14.82 8.35
C LEU A 151 -10.86 -15.18 7.71
N ASP A 152 -11.58 -16.17 8.25
CA ASP A 152 -12.93 -16.54 7.81
C ASP A 152 -14.02 -15.57 8.26
N HIS A 153 -13.69 -14.66 9.17
CA HIS A 153 -14.65 -13.66 9.61
C HIS A 153 -15.00 -12.68 8.47
N VAL A 154 -16.28 -12.32 8.37
CA VAL A 154 -16.80 -11.43 7.31
C VAL A 154 -16.07 -10.09 7.25
N ASP A 155 -15.63 -9.57 8.40
CA ASP A 155 -14.89 -8.31 8.44
C ASP A 155 -13.49 -8.42 7.83
N ALA A 156 -12.83 -9.59 7.96
CA ALA A 156 -11.54 -9.84 7.33
C ALA A 156 -11.68 -9.93 5.81
N GLN A 157 -12.73 -10.61 5.33
CA GLN A 157 -13.04 -10.68 3.89
C GLN A 157 -13.34 -9.29 3.32
N ARG A 158 -14.19 -8.50 3.99
CA ARG A 158 -14.50 -7.12 3.60
C ARG A 158 -13.24 -6.24 3.56
N LEU A 159 -12.32 -6.45 4.49
CA LEU A 159 -11.08 -5.71 4.56
C LEU A 159 -10.20 -6.00 3.32
N LEU A 160 -10.07 -7.27 2.92
CA LEU A 160 -9.33 -7.69 1.73
C LEU A 160 -9.99 -7.17 0.44
N GLU A 161 -11.32 -7.29 0.34
CA GLU A 161 -12.10 -6.77 -0.78
C GLU A 161 -11.97 -5.25 -0.93
N THR A 162 -11.93 -4.52 0.19
CA THR A 162 -11.75 -3.06 0.20
C THR A 162 -10.38 -2.68 -0.36
N ALA A 163 -9.32 -3.42 0.02
CA ALA A 163 -7.97 -3.19 -0.50
C ALA A 163 -7.88 -3.50 -1.99
N GLY A 164 -8.42 -4.63 -2.44
CA GLY A 164 -8.47 -4.99 -3.87
C GLY A 164 -9.25 -3.96 -4.70
N SER A 165 -10.40 -3.52 -4.20
CA SER A 165 -11.23 -2.50 -4.85
C SER A 165 -10.51 -1.16 -4.96
N ALA A 166 -9.76 -0.76 -3.92
CA ALA A 166 -8.97 0.47 -3.93
C ALA A 166 -7.80 0.38 -4.92
N ALA A 167 -7.10 -0.75 -4.97
CA ALA A 167 -6.03 -1.00 -5.94
C ALA A 167 -6.54 -0.95 -7.39
N GLN A 168 -7.73 -1.50 -7.65
CA GLN A 168 -8.35 -1.46 -8.97
C GLN A 168 -8.70 -0.03 -9.40
N ARG A 169 -9.19 0.82 -8.48
CA ARG A 169 -9.46 2.24 -8.78
C ARG A 169 -8.19 2.97 -9.20
N VAL A 170 -7.12 2.87 -8.40
CA VAL A 170 -5.82 3.50 -8.72
C VAL A 170 -5.27 3.02 -10.07
N SER A 171 -5.36 1.72 -10.35
CA SER A 171 -4.92 1.16 -11.62
C SER A 171 -5.74 1.67 -12.81
N SER A 172 -7.04 1.88 -12.61
CA SER A 172 -7.96 2.39 -13.64
C SER A 172 -7.73 3.89 -13.90
N SER A 173 -7.47 4.67 -12.86
CA SER A 173 -7.20 6.12 -12.96
C SER A 173 -5.93 6.43 -13.76
N ARG A 174 -4.89 5.59 -13.64
CA ARG A 174 -3.69 5.68 -14.49
C ARG A 174 -4.01 5.55 -16.00
N SER A 175 -4.98 4.69 -16.34
CA SER A 175 -5.37 4.45 -17.74
C SER A 175 -6.09 5.66 -18.35
N VAL A 176 -6.74 6.48 -17.52
CA VAL A 176 -7.44 7.70 -17.93
C VAL A 176 -6.47 8.87 -18.14
N LEU A 177 -5.39 8.95 -17.35
CA LEU A 177 -4.38 10.01 -17.47
C LEU A 177 -3.41 9.80 -18.66
N LEU A 178 -3.28 8.56 -19.15
CA LEU A 178 -2.41 8.20 -20.28
C LEU A 178 -3.11 8.18 -21.64
N VAL A 179 -4.34 8.69 -21.77
CA VAL A 179 -5.00 8.80 -23.09
C VAL A 179 -4.21 9.80 -23.95
N PRO A 180 -3.61 9.38 -25.08
CA PRO A 180 -2.85 10.26 -25.93
C PRO A 180 -3.81 11.26 -26.60
N ASN A 181 -3.55 12.56 -26.41
CA ASN A 181 -4.01 13.58 -27.34
C ASN A 181 -3.20 13.52 -28.63
#